data_AF-A0A6V7IY14-F1
#
_entry.id   AF-A0A6V7IY14-F1
#
_cell.length_a   1.000
_cell.length_b   1.000
_cell.length_c   1.000
_cell.angle_alpha   90.00
_cell.angle_beta   90.00
_cell.angle_gamma   90.00
#
_symmetry.space_group_name_H-M   'P 1'
#
loop_
_entity.id
_entity.type
_entity.pdbx_description
1 polymer ?
#
loop_
_entity_poly.entity_id
_entity_poly.type
_entity_poly.pdbx_seq_one_letter_code
_entity_poly.pdbx_strand_id
1 'polypeptide(L)'
;DVLVSPSEELYELLQKRLEERILDGGSETIFDIGIGEDGSEDGLKQDEYEASVATLQSLAATLEADCVCLRESKVDQGITGQYLVRRRLDQQDFLEIRVAVVGNVDAGKSTLLGVLTHGELDNGRGLARQKLFRHKHEAETGRTSSVGNDILGFDSV
;
A
#
# COMPACT_ATOMS: atom_id res chain seq x y z
N ASP A 1 1.60 -21.11 -11.24
CA ASP A 1 3.05 -21.13 -11.51
C ASP A 1 3.84 -21.37 -10.23
N VAL A 2 4.61 -22.46 -10.19
CA VAL A 2 5.36 -22.87 -9.00
C VAL A 2 6.72 -22.15 -9.00
N LEU A 3 6.91 -21.20 -8.08
CA LEU A 3 8.15 -20.42 -7.89
C LEU A 3 9.22 -21.17 -7.09
N VAL A 4 9.02 -22.47 -6.84
CA VAL A 4 9.91 -23.29 -6.02
C VAL A 4 11.17 -23.63 -6.82
N SER A 5 12.30 -23.01 -6.46
CA SER A 5 13.63 -23.27 -7.04
C SER A 5 13.64 -23.31 -8.58
N PRO A 6 13.35 -22.18 -9.26
CA PRO A 6 13.35 -22.15 -10.72
C PRO A 6 14.74 -22.43 -11.29
N SER A 7 14.79 -23.05 -12.48
CA SER A 7 16.01 -23.11 -13.28
C SER A 7 16.41 -21.70 -13.74
N GLU A 8 17.66 -21.52 -14.18
CA GLU A 8 18.16 -20.22 -14.67
C GLU A 8 17.29 -19.66 -15.81
N GLU A 9 16.93 -20.50 -16.79
CA GLU A 9 16.03 -20.13 -17.89
C GLU A 9 14.62 -19.73 -17.41
N LEU A 10 14.09 -20.43 -16.40
CA LEU A 10 12.78 -20.12 -15.83
C LEU A 10 12.83 -18.82 -15.01
N TYR A 11 13.94 -18.58 -14.30
CA TYR A 11 14.15 -17.35 -13.55
C TYR A 11 14.16 -16.13 -14.48
N GLU A 12 14.88 -16.19 -15.60
CA GLU A 12 14.89 -15.12 -16.60
C GLU A 12 13.49 -14.86 -17.18
N LEU A 13 12.72 -15.91 -17.47
CA LEU A 13 11.36 -15.79 -17.98
C LEU A 13 10.43 -15.15 -16.94
N LEU A 14 10.53 -15.57 -15.68
CA LEU A 14 9.74 -15.03 -14.57
C LEU A 14 10.11 -13.56 -14.32
N GLN A 15 11.39 -13.21 -14.40
CA GLN A 15 11.86 -11.84 -14.27
C GLN A 15 11.24 -10.94 -15.33
N LYS A 16 11.30 -11.34 -16.61
CA LYS A 16 10.72 -10.57 -17.72
C LYS A 16 9.20 -10.41 -17.56
N ARG A 17 8.50 -11.48 -17.18
CA ARG A 17 7.04 -11.44 -16.95
C ARG A 17 6.66 -10.53 -15.79
N LEU A 18 7.47 -10.53 -14.71
CA LEU A 18 7.26 -9.66 -13.56
C LEU A 18 7.52 -8.19 -13.94
N GLU A 19 8.58 -7.91 -14.70
CA GLU A 19 8.89 -6.58 -15.20
C GLU A 19 7.76 -6.02 -16.08
N GLU A 20 7.27 -6.81 -17.04
CA GLU A 20 6.13 -6.43 -17.90
C GLU A 20 4.89 -6.12 -17.05
N ARG A 21 4.58 -6.95 -16.05
CA ARG A 21 3.45 -6.72 -15.13
C ARG A 21 3.58 -5.45 -14.29
N ILE A 22 4.79 -5.16 -13.80
CA ILE A 22 5.07 -3.94 -13.03
C ILE A 22 4.87 -2.72 -13.93
N LEU A 23 5.37 -2.75 -15.17
CA LEU A 23 5.25 -1.64 -16.11
C LEU A 23 3.77 -1.39 -16.51
N ASP A 24 3.04 -2.45 -16.86
CA ASP A 24 1.63 -2.37 -17.24
C ASP A 24 0.74 -1.90 -16.07
N GLY A 25 1.11 -2.26 -14.84
CA GLY A 25 0.42 -1.86 -13.61
C GLY A 25 0.76 -0.46 -13.12
N GLY A 26 1.56 0.33 -13.85
CA GLY A 26 1.93 1.68 -13.44
C GLY A 26 3.04 1.73 -12.40
N SER A 27 4.03 0.84 -12.52
CA SER A 27 5.16 0.64 -11.60
C SER A 27 4.85 -0.18 -10.34
N GLU A 28 3.71 -0.87 -10.31
CA GLU A 28 3.37 -1.81 -9.24
C GLU A 28 2.53 -2.97 -9.74
N THR A 29 2.58 -4.09 -9.02
CA THR A 29 1.73 -5.25 -9.30
C THR A 29 1.49 -6.06 -8.03
N ILE A 30 0.36 -6.75 -7.98
CA ILE A 30 0.06 -7.71 -6.93
C ILE A 30 0.44 -9.10 -7.44
N PHE A 31 1.23 -9.82 -6.63
CA PHE A 31 1.67 -11.16 -6.92
C PHE A 31 1.12 -12.14 -5.88
N ASP A 32 0.36 -13.12 -6.35
CA ASP A 32 -0.22 -14.15 -5.52
C ASP A 32 0.67 -15.41 -5.52
N ILE A 33 0.92 -15.97 -4.34
CA ILE A 33 1.66 -17.21 -4.11
C ILE A 33 0.68 -18.24 -3.53
N GLY A 34 0.64 -19.42 -4.16
CA GLY A 34 -0.26 -20.51 -3.75
C GLY A 34 -1.71 -20.33 -4.20
N ILE A 35 -1.99 -19.37 -5.09
CA ILE A 35 -3.29 -19.22 -5.73
C ILE A 35 -3.18 -19.71 -7.19
N GLY A 36 -4.13 -20.55 -7.61
CA GLY A 36 -4.26 -21.06 -8.96
C GLY A 36 -4.65 -19.96 -9.97
N GLU A 37 -4.43 -20.20 -11.26
CA GLU A 37 -4.80 -19.25 -12.32
C GLU A 37 -6.33 -19.04 -12.43
N ASP A 38 -7.10 -20.00 -11.94
CA ASP A 38 -8.57 -19.96 -11.80
C ASP A 38 -9.03 -19.27 -10.50
N GLY A 39 -8.09 -18.80 -9.67
CA GLY A 39 -8.36 -18.22 -8.36
C GLY A 39 -8.60 -19.26 -7.27
N SER A 40 -8.32 -20.55 -7.51
CA SER A 40 -8.37 -21.57 -6.46
C SER A 40 -7.30 -21.28 -5.40
N GLU A 41 -7.67 -21.34 -4.13
CA GLU A 41 -6.71 -21.22 -3.03
C GLU A 41 -6.17 -22.61 -2.66
N ASP A 42 -5.47 -23.25 -3.61
CA ASP A 42 -4.92 -24.60 -3.41
C ASP A 42 -3.78 -24.61 -2.37
N GLY A 43 -3.12 -23.46 -2.15
CA GLY A 43 -2.08 -23.30 -1.13
C GLY A 43 -0.78 -24.03 -1.47
N LEU A 44 0.31 -23.61 -0.83
CA LEU A 44 1.60 -24.28 -0.87
C LEU A 44 1.96 -24.83 0.51
N LYS A 45 2.72 -25.93 0.56
CA LYS A 45 3.32 -26.39 1.82
C LYS A 45 4.28 -25.32 2.35
N GLN A 46 4.53 -25.34 3.66
CA GLN A 46 5.42 -24.37 4.32
C GLN A 46 6.76 -24.19 3.59
N ASP A 47 7.47 -25.29 3.31
CA ASP A 47 8.79 -25.25 2.67
C ASP A 47 8.73 -24.71 1.23
N GLU A 48 7.67 -25.06 0.47
CA GLU A 48 7.44 -24.61 -0.90
C GLU A 48 7.04 -23.13 -0.94
N TYR A 49 6.26 -22.70 0.05
CA TYR A 49 5.84 -21.31 0.22
C TYR A 49 7.06 -20.43 0.52
N GLU A 50 7.89 -20.81 1.50
CA GLU A 50 9.11 -20.09 1.85
C GLU A 50 10.08 -19.98 0.67
N ALA A 51 10.27 -21.07 -0.09
CA ALA A 51 11.07 -21.06 -1.30
C ALA A 51 10.50 -20.12 -2.37
N SER A 52 9.17 -20.12 -2.55
CA SER A 52 8.49 -19.24 -3.53
C SER A 52 8.63 -17.77 -3.16
N VAL A 53 8.49 -17.43 -1.88
CA VAL A 53 8.67 -16.07 -1.35
C VAL A 53 10.12 -15.62 -1.55
N ALA A 54 11.10 -16.47 -1.25
CA ALA A 54 12.51 -16.16 -1.46
C ALA A 54 12.83 -15.88 -2.94
N THR A 55 12.27 -16.68 -3.86
CA THR A 55 12.38 -16.44 -5.31
C THR A 55 11.78 -15.08 -5.69
N LEU A 56 10.57 -14.77 -5.21
CA LEU A 56 9.90 -13.50 -5.51
C LEU A 56 10.71 -12.29 -4.98
N GLN A 57 11.25 -12.39 -3.77
CA GLN A 57 12.12 -11.36 -3.20
C GLN A 57 13.40 -11.16 -4.01
N SER A 58 14.03 -12.23 -4.48
CA SER A 58 15.20 -12.16 -5.36
C SER A 58 14.88 -11.49 -6.70
N LEU A 59 13.74 -11.84 -7.31
CA LEU A 59 13.29 -11.24 -8.56
C LEU A 59 13.02 -9.74 -8.38
N ALA A 60 12.29 -9.37 -7.32
CA ALA A 60 12.01 -7.97 -7.01
C ALA A 60 13.30 -7.17 -6.77
N ALA A 61 14.26 -7.72 -6.02
CA ALA A 61 15.54 -7.06 -5.77
C ALA A 61 16.35 -6.85 -7.07
N THR A 62 16.30 -7.80 -8.00
CA THR A 62 16.97 -7.69 -9.31
C THR A 62 16.34 -6.60 -10.18
N LEU A 63 15.04 -6.36 -10.03
CA LEU A 63 14.27 -5.33 -10.75
C LEU A 63 14.24 -3.98 -10.02
N GLU A 64 15.06 -3.81 -8.98
CA GLU A 64 15.05 -2.61 -8.12
C GLU A 64 13.64 -2.29 -7.59
N ALA A 65 12.89 -3.32 -7.22
CA ALA A 65 11.54 -3.24 -6.67
C ALA A 65 11.51 -3.68 -5.21
N ASP A 66 10.64 -3.04 -4.43
CA ASP A 66 10.30 -3.47 -3.08
C ASP A 66 9.18 -4.51 -3.14
N CYS A 67 9.25 -5.49 -2.24
CA CYS A 67 8.29 -6.57 -2.13
C CYS A 67 7.73 -6.60 -0.71
N VAL A 68 6.44 -6.34 -0.55
CA VAL A 68 5.76 -6.24 0.74
C VAL A 68 4.64 -7.28 0.82
N CYS A 69 4.59 -8.06 1.90
CA CYS A 69 3.48 -8.97 2.16
C CYS A 69 2.22 -8.17 2.54
N LEU A 70 1.17 -8.26 1.73
CA LEU A 70 -0.14 -7.64 2.01
C LEU A 70 -0.99 -8.53 2.91
N ARG A 71 -0.99 -9.83 2.63
CA ARG A 71 -1.80 -10.82 3.33
C ARG A 71 -1.16 -12.19 3.24
N GLU A 72 -1.22 -12.93 4.34
CA GLU A 72 -0.94 -14.36 4.39
C GLU A 72 -2.18 -15.08 4.94
N SER A 73 -2.50 -16.26 4.42
CA SER A 73 -3.65 -17.05 4.86
C SER A 73 -3.36 -18.54 4.82
N LYS A 74 -3.81 -19.26 5.85
CA LYS A 74 -3.77 -20.72 5.91
C LYS A 74 -5.05 -21.26 5.30
N VAL A 75 -4.91 -22.15 4.33
CA VAL A 75 -5.99 -22.83 3.61
C VAL A 75 -5.86 -24.34 3.81
N ASP A 76 -6.90 -25.09 3.44
CA ASP A 76 -7.01 -26.53 3.73
C ASP A 76 -5.80 -27.35 3.25
N GLN A 77 -5.16 -26.91 2.14
CA GLN A 77 -4.04 -27.61 1.52
C GLN A 77 -2.68 -26.88 1.66
N GLY A 78 -2.61 -25.77 2.41
CA GLY A 78 -1.34 -25.06 2.61
C GLY A 78 -1.47 -23.61 3.03
N ILE A 79 -0.55 -22.79 2.54
CA ILE A 79 -0.47 -21.35 2.79
C ILE A 79 -0.57 -20.62 1.46
N THR A 80 -1.36 -19.54 1.46
CA THR A 80 -1.44 -18.57 0.38
C THR A 80 -0.91 -17.23 0.86
N GLY A 81 -0.35 -16.46 -0.07
CA GLY A 81 0.22 -15.16 0.22
C GLY A 81 -0.03 -14.19 -0.93
N GLN A 82 -0.32 -12.95 -0.59
CA GLN A 82 -0.44 -11.85 -1.53
C GLN A 82 0.64 -10.83 -1.24
N TYR A 83 1.42 -10.50 -2.26
CA TYR A 83 2.56 -9.60 -2.16
C TYR A 83 2.38 -8.42 -3.11
N LEU A 84 2.65 -7.21 -2.62
CA LEU A 84 2.78 -6.02 -3.45
C LEU A 84 4.24 -5.93 -3.90
N VAL A 85 4.47 -5.97 -5.21
CA VAL A 85 5.77 -5.68 -5.80
C VAL A 85 5.69 -4.31 -6.45
N ARG A 86 6.47 -3.35 -5.96
CA ARG A 86 6.47 -1.96 -6.44
C ARG A 86 7.88 -1.55 -6.79
N ARG A 87 8.07 -1.02 -8.00
CA ARG A 87 9.37 -0.48 -8.43
C ARG A 87 9.76 0.67 -7.53
N ARG A 88 11.04 0.73 -7.12
CA ARG A 88 11.56 1.89 -6.41
C ARG A 88 11.51 3.10 -7.34
N LEU A 89 10.93 4.17 -6.84
CA LEU A 89 11.01 5.46 -7.51
C LEU A 89 12.41 6.04 -7.29
N ASP A 90 12.96 6.70 -8.30
CA ASP A 90 14.17 7.49 -8.12
C ASP A 90 13.91 8.57 -7.05
N GLN A 91 14.95 8.96 -6.29
CA GLN A 91 14.83 9.96 -5.20
C GLN A 91 14.25 11.32 -5.65
N GLN A 92 14.17 11.57 -6.95
CA GLN A 92 13.59 12.79 -7.52
C GLN A 92 12.07 12.70 -7.74
N ASP A 93 11.51 11.49 -7.79
CA ASP A 93 10.09 11.25 -8.02
C ASP A 93 9.39 10.86 -6.71
N PHE A 94 8.51 11.72 -6.22
CA PHE A 94 7.65 11.43 -5.08
C PHE A 94 6.22 11.14 -5.54
N LEU A 95 5.61 10.09 -5.00
CA LEU A 95 4.21 9.78 -5.24
C LEU A 95 3.32 10.75 -4.44
N GLU A 96 2.67 11.69 -5.12
CA GLU A 96 1.66 12.56 -4.49
C GLU A 96 0.25 11.99 -4.70
N ILE A 97 -0.41 11.59 -3.61
CA ILE A 97 -1.83 11.20 -3.62
C ILE A 97 -2.67 12.35 -3.07
N ARG A 98 -3.60 12.87 -3.88
CA ARG A 98 -4.54 13.92 -3.48
C ARG A 98 -5.88 13.32 -3.06
N VAL A 99 -6.16 13.36 -1.76
CA VAL A 99 -7.42 12.84 -1.19
C VAL A 99 -8.34 14.01 -0.82
N ALA A 100 -9.57 14.01 -1.34
CA ALA A 100 -10.60 14.97 -0.97
C ALA A 100 -11.60 14.36 0.02
N VAL A 101 -11.82 15.05 1.14
CA VAL A 101 -12.81 14.63 2.16
C VAL A 101 -14.08 15.47 2.02
N VAL A 102 -15.19 14.84 1.68
CA VAL A 102 -16.50 15.49 1.45
C VAL A 102 -17.56 14.87 2.36
N GLY A 103 -18.54 15.67 2.77
CA GLY A 103 -19.63 15.20 3.64
C GLY A 103 -20.37 16.34 4.31
N ASN A 104 -21.42 16.01 5.06
CA ASN A 104 -22.28 17.00 5.71
C ASN A 104 -21.55 17.82 6.80
N VAL A 105 -22.15 18.93 7.21
CA VAL A 105 -21.71 19.69 8.40
C VAL A 105 -21.71 18.75 9.61
N ASP A 106 -20.72 18.92 10.49
CA ASP A 106 -20.52 18.14 11.72
C ASP A 106 -20.21 16.63 11.55
N ALA A 107 -19.97 16.16 10.31
CA ALA A 107 -19.53 14.78 10.04
C ALA A 107 -18.08 14.46 10.49
N GLY A 108 -17.42 15.35 11.22
CA GLY A 108 -16.06 15.12 11.72
C GLY A 108 -14.94 15.23 10.68
N LYS A 109 -15.19 15.74 9.47
CA LYS A 109 -14.18 15.84 8.39
C LYS A 109 -12.89 16.54 8.82
N SER A 110 -13.03 17.75 9.37
CA SER A 110 -11.90 18.57 9.82
C SER A 110 -11.25 17.98 11.07
N THR A 111 -12.01 17.25 11.88
CA THR A 111 -11.45 16.52 13.03
C THR A 111 -10.57 15.36 12.54
N LEU A 112 -11.03 14.56 11.59
CA LEU A 112 -10.27 13.46 11.01
C LEU A 112 -8.99 13.96 10.33
N LEU A 113 -9.09 15.00 9.50
CA LEU A 113 -7.92 15.62 8.87
C LEU A 113 -6.93 16.12 9.93
N GLY A 114 -7.41 16.81 10.97
CA GLY A 114 -6.54 17.35 12.02
C GLY A 114 -5.81 16.25 12.80
N VAL A 115 -6.49 15.14 13.09
CA VAL A 115 -5.87 13.98 13.76
C VAL A 115 -4.80 13.34 12.86
N LEU A 116 -5.12 13.10 11.58
CA LEU A 116 -4.17 12.45 10.66
C LEU A 116 -2.93 13.30 10.41
N THR A 117 -3.10 14.62 10.22
CA THR A 117 -1.98 15.49 9.81
C THR A 117 -1.11 15.94 10.99
N HIS A 118 -1.65 15.96 12.21
CA HIS A 118 -0.91 16.41 13.40
C HIS A 118 -0.57 15.29 14.39
N GLY A 119 -1.07 14.06 14.18
CA GLY A 119 -0.77 12.91 15.03
C GLY A 119 -1.33 12.99 16.46
N GLU A 120 -2.24 13.92 16.74
CA GLU A 120 -2.87 14.11 18.05
C GLU A 120 -4.34 13.71 18.01
N LEU A 121 -4.77 12.90 18.98
CA LEU A 121 -6.18 12.53 19.12
C LEU A 121 -7.03 13.74 19.51
N ASP A 122 -8.22 13.83 18.93
CA ASP A 122 -9.18 14.86 19.32
C ASP A 122 -9.74 14.59 20.71
N ASN A 123 -9.93 15.64 21.50
CA ASN A 123 -10.46 15.55 22.87
C ASN A 123 -12.01 15.56 22.93
N GLY A 124 -12.67 15.33 21.79
CA GLY A 124 -14.13 15.43 21.65
C GLY A 124 -14.69 16.86 21.70
N ARG A 125 -13.83 17.87 21.85
CA ARG A 125 -14.20 19.30 21.80
C ARG A 125 -13.67 20.01 20.56
N GLY A 126 -13.13 19.26 19.60
CA GLY A 126 -12.61 19.79 18.35
C GLY A 126 -11.24 20.46 18.50
N LEU A 127 -10.41 19.99 19.43
CA LEU A 127 -9.00 20.40 19.57
C LEU A 127 -8.22 20.12 18.27
N ALA A 128 -8.42 18.95 17.66
CA ALA A 128 -7.70 18.57 16.44
C ALA A 128 -8.07 19.50 15.26
N ARG A 129 -9.36 19.82 15.09
CA ARG A 129 -9.83 20.69 13.99
C ARG A 129 -9.45 22.16 14.17
N GLN A 130 -9.17 22.63 15.39
CA GLN A 130 -8.74 24.02 15.63
C GLN A 130 -7.43 24.34 14.92
N LYS A 131 -6.54 23.36 14.76
CA LYS A 131 -5.28 23.51 14.03
C LYS A 131 -5.48 23.74 12.52
N LEU A 132 -6.65 23.40 12.00
CA LEU A 132 -7.01 23.59 10.59
C LEU A 132 -7.72 24.92 10.30
N PHE A 133 -8.11 25.68 11.33
CA PHE A 133 -8.81 26.95 11.13
C PHE A 133 -7.84 28.02 10.61
N ARG A 134 -8.25 28.67 9.53
CA ARG A 134 -7.46 29.71 8.84
C ARG A 134 -7.97 31.11 9.15
N HIS A 135 -9.25 31.23 9.51
CA HIS A 135 -9.88 32.52 9.74
C HIS A 135 -10.43 32.66 11.16
N LYS A 136 -10.46 33.91 11.65
CA LYS A 136 -10.94 34.23 13.01
C LYS A 136 -12.36 33.72 13.25
N HIS A 137 -13.26 33.88 12.27
CA HIS A 137 -14.65 33.43 12.38
C HIS A 137 -14.77 31.90 12.42
N GLU A 138 -13.81 31.14 11.89
CA GLU A 138 -13.81 29.67 12.01
C GLU A 138 -13.47 29.24 13.44
N ALA A 139 -12.53 29.93 14.09
CA ALA A 139 -12.20 29.72 15.50
C ALA A 139 -13.35 30.12 16.43
N GLU A 140 -14.03 31.23 16.15
CA GLU A 140 -15.17 31.70 16.94
C GLU A 140 -16.40 30.81 16.81
N THR A 141 -16.70 30.34 15.60
CA THR A 141 -17.90 29.52 15.32
C THR A 141 -17.67 28.02 15.49
N GLY A 142 -16.40 27.58 15.50
CA GLY A 142 -16.03 26.18 15.48
C GLY A 142 -16.34 25.47 14.14
N ARG A 143 -16.59 26.22 13.06
CA ARG A 143 -16.96 25.70 11.74
C ARG A 143 -15.90 26.06 10.72
N THR A 144 -15.48 25.08 9.91
CA THR A 144 -14.64 25.34 8.74
C THR A 144 -15.46 25.98 7.63
N SER A 145 -14.97 27.08 7.07
CA SER A 145 -15.60 27.86 6.00
C SER A 145 -14.77 27.89 4.71
N SER A 146 -13.52 27.44 4.78
CA SER A 146 -12.55 27.47 3.70
C SER A 146 -12.11 26.06 3.28
N VAL A 147 -11.66 25.93 2.02
CA VAL A 147 -11.01 24.70 1.53
C VAL A 147 -9.55 24.71 1.98
N GLY A 148 -9.18 23.70 2.76
CA GLY A 148 -7.83 23.47 3.26
C GLY A 148 -7.12 22.38 2.49
N ASN A 149 -5.80 22.52 2.34
CA ASN A 149 -4.91 21.45 1.92
C ASN A 149 -3.94 21.23 3.08
N ASP A 150 -3.80 19.99 3.49
CA ASP A 150 -2.86 19.55 4.52
C ASP A 150 -2.03 18.42 3.94
N ILE A 151 -0.76 18.36 4.31
CA ILE A 151 0.19 17.37 3.78
C ILE A 151 0.37 16.29 4.84
N LEU A 152 0.18 15.04 4.44
CA LEU A 152 0.53 13.86 5.21
C LEU A 152 1.75 13.22 4.55
N GLY A 153 2.88 13.19 5.25
CA GLY A 153 4.13 12.59 4.77
C GLY A 153 4.28 11.15 5.27
N PHE A 154 4.73 10.27 4.39
CA PHE A 154 5.12 8.90 4.71
C PHE A 154 6.61 8.70 4.43
N ASP A 155 7.27 7.93 5.28
CA ASP A 155 8.62 7.45 5.02
C ASP A 155 8.57 6.24 4.08
N SER A 156 9.70 5.96 3.44
CA SER A 156 9.87 4.87 2.48
C SER A 156 10.17 3.52 3.16
N VAL A 157 9.66 3.30 4.37
CA VAL A 157 10.03 2.15 5.23
C VAL A 157 9.04 0.99 5.06
#